data_AF-A0A1F4DAC8-F1
#
_entry.id   AF-A0A1F4DAC8-F1
#
_cell.length_a   1.000
_cell.length_b   1.000
_cell.length_c   1.000
_cell.angle_alpha   90.00
_cell.angle_beta   90.00
_cell.angle_gamma   90.00
#
_symmetry.space_group_name_H-M   'P 1'
#
loop_
_entity.id
_entity.type
_entity.pdbx_description
1 polymer ?
#
loop_
_entity_poly.entity_id
_entity_poly.type
_entity_poly.pdbx_seq_one_letter_code
_entity_poly.pdbx_strand_id
1 'polypeptide(L)' 'MMHRICRTDPISLQDTSSNQGYPCLEEGDLTIYFESEENKQAYLGIPIERPEHEMRFSLDNPTHDMVDEG' A
#
# COMPACT_ATOMS: atom_id res chain seq x y z
N MET A 1 -10.39 -18.66 0.34
CA MET A 1 -9.58 -17.42 0.28
C MET A 1 -9.69 -16.73 1.63
N MET A 2 -8.62 -16.07 2.09
CA MET A 2 -8.57 -15.45 3.42
C MET A 2 -8.84 -13.96 3.27
N HIS A 3 -10.01 -13.51 3.71
CA HIS A 3 -10.40 -12.11 3.68
C HIS A 3 -9.67 -11.35 4.79
N ARG A 4 -8.98 -10.25 4.44
CA ARG A 4 -8.24 -9.41 5.39
C ARG A 4 -9.01 -8.14 5.68
N ILE A 5 -9.01 -7.73 6.93
CA ILE A 5 -9.66 -6.50 7.37
C ILE A 5 -8.60 -5.58 7.96
N CYS A 6 -8.40 -4.42 7.34
CA CYS A 6 -7.57 -3.34 7.86
C CYS A 6 -8.47 -2.32 8.56
N ARG A 7 -8.31 -2.17 9.88
CA ARG A 7 -9.06 -1.20 10.68
C ARG A 7 -8.28 0.08 10.96
N THR A 8 -7.00 0.09 10.66
CA THR A 8 -6.17 1.27 10.81
C THR A 8 -6.31 2.11 9.56
N ASP A 9 -6.76 3.36 9.73
CA ASP A 9 -6.90 4.31 8.64
C ASP A 9 -5.51 4.63 8.07
N PRO A 10 -5.24 4.36 6.78
CA PRO A 10 -3.92 4.57 6.20
C PRO A 10 -3.53 6.06 6.05
N ILE A 11 -4.48 6.99 6.17
CA ILE A 11 -4.26 8.43 6.07
C ILE A 11 -3.99 9.04 7.45
N SER A 12 -4.87 8.80 8.42
CA SER A 12 -4.72 9.36 9.77
C SER A 12 -3.85 8.52 10.69
N LEU A 13 -3.56 7.27 10.33
CA LEU A 13 -2.88 6.26 11.15
C LEU A 13 -3.63 5.94 12.46
N GLN A 14 -4.90 6.31 12.55
CA GLN A 14 -5.75 6.04 13.71
C GLN A 14 -6.50 4.74 13.51
N ASP A 15 -6.70 4.01 14.60
CA ASP A 15 -7.54 2.82 14.58
C ASP A 15 -9.02 3.20 14.57
N THR A 16 -9.73 2.77 13.53
CA THR A 16 -11.19 2.83 13.50
C THR A 16 -11.72 1.87 14.55
N SER A 17 -12.33 2.45 15.59
CA SER A 17 -13.00 1.67 16.64
C SER A 17 -14.10 0.80 16.02
N SER A 18 -14.48 -0.31 16.65
CA SER A 18 -15.45 -1.28 16.09
C SER A 18 -16.90 -0.76 15.95
N ASN A 19 -17.11 0.55 16.01
CA ASN A 19 -18.43 1.16 15.84
C ASN A 19 -18.81 1.07 14.35
N GLN A 20 -19.79 0.22 14.06
CA GLN A 20 -20.37 0.07 12.73
C GLN A 20 -20.84 1.43 12.20
N GLY A 21 -20.26 1.87 11.08
CA GLY A 21 -20.60 3.16 10.45
C GLY A 21 -19.42 3.85 9.76
N TYR A 22 -18.19 3.38 9.96
CA TYR A 22 -17.03 3.96 9.28
C TYR A 22 -17.05 3.70 7.76
N PRO A 23 -16.68 4.72 6.96
CA PRO A 23 -16.49 4.53 5.52
C PRO A 23 -15.46 3.44 5.26
N CYS A 24 -15.71 2.61 4.24
CA CYS A 24 -14.80 1.53 3.87
C CYS A 24 -14.57 1.46 2.35
N LEU A 25 -13.46 0.81 1.99
CA LEU A 25 -13.07 0.46 0.63
C LEU A 25 -12.84 -1.05 0.56
N GLU A 26 -13.46 -1.70 -0.43
CA GLU A 26 -13.24 -3.11 -0.73
C GLU A 26 -12.29 -3.23 -1.93
N GLU A 27 -11.14 -3.85 -1.71
CA GLU A 27 -10.10 -4.11 -2.73
C GLU A 27 -9.81 -5.61 -2.78
N GLY A 28 -10.55 -6.32 -3.63
CA GLY A 28 -10.44 -7.79 -3.75
C GLY A 28 -10.75 -8.49 -2.44
N ASP A 29 -9.74 -9.15 -1.86
CA ASP A 29 -9.85 -9.86 -0.56
C ASP A 29 -9.55 -8.95 0.65
N LEU A 30 -9.36 -7.64 0.46
CA LEU A 30 -9.04 -6.67 1.51
C LEU A 30 -10.18 -5.67 1.73
N THR A 31 -10.60 -5.49 2.98
CA THR A 31 -11.47 -4.37 3.39
C THR A 31 -10.66 -3.38 4.20
N ILE A 32 -10.66 -2.11 3.80
CA ILE A 32 -9.98 -1.01 4.51
C ILE A 32 -11.05 -0.09 5.11
N TYR A 33 -11.01 0.15 6.41
CA TYR A 33 -11.86 1.13 7.10
C TYR A 33 -11.13 2.46 7.27
N PHE A 34 -11.87 3.55 7.11
CA PHE A 34 -11.39 4.92 7.26
C PHE A 34 -12.14 5.61 8.39
N GLU A 35 -11.46 6.50 9.10
CA GLU A 35 -12.06 7.32 10.15
C GLU A 35 -13.13 8.27 9.58
N SER A 36 -12.88 8.77 8.37
CA SER A 36 -13.69 9.80 7.69
C SER A 36 -13.79 9.54 6.18
N GLU A 37 -14.86 10.04 5.55
CA GLU A 37 -15.01 9.95 4.07
C GLU A 37 -13.92 10.79 3.37
N GLU A 38 -13.46 11.87 4.01
CA GLU A 38 -12.33 12.67 3.54
C GLU A 38 -11.05 11.84 3.42
N ASN A 39 -10.73 11.02 4.42
CA ASN A 39 -9.56 10.15 4.39
C ASN A 39 -9.69 9.08 3.31
N LYS A 40 -10.88 8.53 3.10
CA LYS A 40 -11.13 7.59 2.01
C LYS A 40 -10.89 8.25 0.64
N GLN A 41 -11.37 9.48 0.42
CA GLN A 41 -11.13 10.21 -0.83
C GLN A 41 -9.65 10.56 -1.00
N ALA A 42 -8.97 10.98 0.07
CA ALA A 42 -7.53 11.24 0.04
C ALA A 42 -6.76 9.98 -0.36
N TYR A 43 -7.11 8.82 0.21
CA TYR A 43 -6.52 7.53 -0.13
C TYR A 43 -6.73 7.14 -1.59
N LEU A 44 -7.95 7.27 -2.11
CA LEU A 44 -8.26 7.02 -3.52
C LEU A 44 -7.58 8.01 -4.48
N GLY A 45 -7.26 9.21 -3.99
CA GLY A 45 -6.54 10.23 -4.73
C GLY A 45 -5.02 10.04 -4.74
N ILE A 46 -4.47 9.12 -3.94
CA ILE A 46 -3.04 8.80 -3.98
C ILE A 46 -2.76 8.21 -5.37
N PRO A 47 -1.86 8.83 -6.16
CA PRO A 47 -1.48 8.26 -7.44
C PRO A 47 -0.87 6.90 -7.17
N ILE A 48 -1.53 5.85 -7.66
CA ILE A 48 -0.94 4.52 -7.65
C ILE A 48 0.15 4.58 -8.71
N GLU A 49 1.40 4.76 -8.28
CA GLU A 49 2.55 4.40 -9.09
C GLU A 49 2.42 2.91 -9.36
N ARG A 50 1.85 2.62 -10.52
CA ARG A 50 1.75 1.29 -11.10
C ARG A 50 3.12 1.00 -11.70
N PRO A 51 3.98 0.20 -11.04
CA PRO A 51 5.31 -0.09 -11.58
C PRO A 51 5.23 -0.90 -12.89
N GLU A 52 4.03 -1.30 -13.35
CA GLU A 52 3.85 -1.86 -14.69
C GLU A 52 4.25 -0.89 -15.83
N HIS A 53 4.40 0.41 -15.55
CA HIS A 53 4.90 1.40 -16.52
C HIS A 53 6.35 1.90 -16.28
N GLU A 54 6.95 1.61 -15.11
CA GLU A 54 8.30 2.11 -14.76
C GLU A 54 9.31 1.01 -14.37
N MET A 55 9.00 -0.27 -14.59
CA MET A 55 9.99 -1.35 -14.55
C MET A 55 10.92 -1.31 -15.78
N ARG A 56 11.71 -0.24 -15.88
CA ARG A 56 12.85 -0.14 -16.80
C ARG A 56 14.17 0.11 -16.07
N PHE A 57 14.17 -0.01 -14.75
CA PHE A 57 15.40 -0.16 -13.99
C PHE A 57 15.75 -1.65 -13.93
N SER A 58 16.73 -2.04 -14.75
CA SER A 58 17.40 -3.31 -14.56
C SER A 58 17.99 -3.34 -13.15
N LEU A 59 17.54 -4.28 -12.33
CA LEU A 59 18.12 -4.60 -11.01
C LEU A 59 19.45 -5.36 -11.17
N ASP A 60 20.21 -5.05 -12.24
CA ASP A 60 21.58 -5.50 -12.35
C ASP A 60 22.35 -4.78 -11.26
N ASN A 61 22.63 -5.49 -10.18
CA ASN A 61 23.67 -5.11 -9.23
C ASN A 61 24.99 -5.62 -9.83
N PRO A 62 25.77 -4.81 -10.58
CA PRO A 62 27.05 -5.28 -11.08
C PRO A 62 27.93 -5.54 -9.86
N THR A 63 28.02 -6.81 -9.47
CA THR A 63 29.04 -7.26 -8.55
C THR A 63 30.31 -7.18 -9.38
N HIS A 64 31.04 -6.07 -9.26
CA HIS A 64 32.40 -6.00 -9.75
C HIS A 64 33.18 -7.00 -8.91
N ASP A 65 33.37 -8.20 -9.45
CA ASP A 65 34.25 -9.22 -8.91
C ASP A 65 35.65 -8.59 -8.83
N MET A 66 35.99 -8.07 -7.66
CA MET A 66 37.32 -7.53 -7.39
C MET A 66 38.26 -8.74 -7.41
N VAL A 67 38.87 -9.00 -8.56
CA VAL A 67 39.96 -9.97 -8.68
C VAL A 67 41.14 -9.45 -7.85
N ASP A 68 41.37 -10.07 -6.70
CA ASP A 68 42.58 -9.89 -5.90
C ASP A 68 43.72 -10.63 -6.63
N GLU A 69 44.49 -9.91 -7.45
CA GLU A 69 45.75 -10.44 -7.99
C GLU A 69 46.83 -10.33 -6.91
N GLY A 70 47.08 -11.45 -6.23
CA GLY A 70 48.20 -11.63 -5.30
C GLY A 70 49.56 -11.74 -5.97
#